data_AF-A0A8S3GZU1-F1
#
_entry.id   AF-A0A8S3GZU1-F1
#
_cell.length_a   1.000
_cell.length_b   1.000
_cell.length_c   1.000
_cell.angle_alpha   90.00
_cell.angle_beta   90.00
_cell.angle_gamma   90.00
#
_symmetry.space_group_name_H-M   'P 1'
#
loop_
_entity.id
_entity.type
_entity.pdbx_description
1 polymer ?
#
loop_
_entity_poly.entity_id
_entity_poly.type
_entity_poly.pdbx_seq_one_letter_code
_entity_poly.pdbx_strand_id
1 'polypeptide(L)'
;PLTYKNEIQALEQARTALSIRRKLKKSNLILRVTDKGHNFYIGSPIEFDKKVQKFFQDTNAFVILEENPFNEILDKVIQLLNSLHGKKLILRWQYNKMMPDRTKSELAHLYFNPKTHK
;
A
#
# COMPACT_ATOMS: atom_id res chain seq x y z
N PRO A 1 6.11 -11.98 -29.22
CA PRO A 1 4.79 -11.81 -29.89
C PRO A 1 3.68 -12.51 -29.08
N LEU A 2 2.55 -11.83 -28.84
CA LEU A 2 1.37 -12.49 -28.27
C LEU A 2 0.83 -13.47 -29.31
N THR A 3 0.51 -14.69 -28.88
CA THR A 3 -0.15 -15.68 -29.76
C THR A 3 -1.60 -15.27 -30.00
N TYR A 4 -2.16 -15.60 -31.17
CA TYR A 4 -3.55 -15.33 -31.53
C TYR A 4 -4.56 -15.79 -30.45
N LYS A 5 -4.27 -16.91 -29.79
CA LYS A 5 -5.04 -17.43 -28.65
C LYS A 5 -5.07 -16.47 -27.44
N ASN A 6 -3.96 -15.79 -27.15
CA ASN A 6 -3.85 -14.83 -26.06
C ASN A 6 -4.65 -13.55 -26.36
N GLU A 7 -4.72 -13.13 -27.62
CA GLU A 7 -5.50 -11.96 -28.04
C GLU A 7 -7.01 -12.20 -27.86
N ILE A 8 -7.50 -13.37 -28.28
CA ILE A 8 -8.90 -13.77 -28.07
C ILE A 8 -9.23 -13.82 -26.58
N GLN A 9 -8.37 -14.46 -25.78
CA GLN A 9 -8.57 -14.57 -24.33
C GLN A 9 -8.59 -13.19 -23.64
N ALA A 10 -7.69 -12.28 -24.03
CA ALA A 10 -7.67 -10.92 -23.50
C ALA A 10 -8.96 -10.16 -23.83
N LEU A 11 -9.50 -10.35 -25.04
CA LEU A 11 -10.73 -9.70 -25.48
C LEU A 11 -11.97 -10.21 -24.74
N GLU A 12 -12.05 -11.52 -24.48
CA GLU A 12 -13.09 -12.12 -23.64
C GLU A 12 -13.04 -11.62 -22.19
N GLN A 13 -11.84 -11.54 -21.62
CA GLN A 13 -11.63 -10.99 -20.27
C GLN A 13 -12.04 -9.52 -20.19
N ALA A 14 -11.68 -8.70 -21.19
CA ALA A 14 -12.07 -7.30 -21.25
C ALA A 14 -13.61 -7.13 -21.31
N ARG A 15 -14.29 -7.93 -22.14
CA ARG A 15 -15.76 -7.93 -22.22
C ARG A 15 -16.40 -8.33 -20.89
N THR A 16 -15.85 -9.34 -20.23
CA THR A 16 -16.31 -9.81 -18.91
C THR A 16 -16.14 -8.72 -17.86
N ALA A 17 -14.97 -8.08 -17.80
CA ALA A 17 -14.68 -6.98 -16.87
C ALA A 17 -15.62 -5.78 -17.09
N LEU A 18 -15.91 -5.42 -18.34
CA LEU A 18 -16.87 -4.37 -18.68
C LEU A 18 -18.29 -4.71 -18.20
N SER A 19 -18.72 -5.95 -18.40
CA SER A 19 -20.02 -6.43 -17.92
C SER A 19 -20.14 -6.34 -16.39
N ILE A 20 -19.11 -6.79 -15.68
CA ILE A 20 -19.03 -6.70 -14.21
C ILE A 20 -19.11 -5.23 -13.76
N ARG A 21 -18.31 -4.33 -14.34
CA ARG A 21 -18.32 -2.89 -14.01
C ARG A 21 -19.71 -2.27 -14.21
N ARG A 22 -20.40 -2.60 -15.30
CA ARG A 22 -21.76 -2.11 -15.57
C ARG A 22 -22.76 -2.60 -14.52
N LYS A 23 -22.70 -3.88 -14.14
CA LYS A 23 -23.55 -4.45 -13.08
C LYS A 23 -23.31 -3.78 -11.73
N LEU A 24 -22.04 -3.61 -11.34
CA LEU A 24 -21.66 -2.94 -10.09
C LEU A 24 -22.20 -1.50 -10.05
N LYS A 25 -22.02 -0.73 -11.14
CA LYS A 25 -22.54 0.64 -11.23
C LYS A 25 -24.06 0.71 -11.14
N LYS A 26 -24.77 -0.18 -11.83
CA LYS A 26 -26.24 -0.22 -11.81
C LYS A 26 -26.79 -0.54 -10.43
N SER A 27 -26.12 -1.41 -9.68
CA SER A 27 -26.51 -1.83 -8.35
C SER A 27 -25.92 -0.99 -7.22
N ASN A 28 -25.18 0.09 -7.54
CA ASN A 28 -24.45 0.92 -6.59
C ASN A 28 -23.55 0.10 -5.63
N LEU A 29 -22.83 -0.87 -6.18
CA LEU A 29 -21.90 -1.74 -5.46
C LEU A 29 -20.45 -1.38 -5.79
N ILE A 30 -19.56 -1.61 -4.83
CA ILE A 30 -18.12 -1.52 -5.00
C ILE A 30 -17.49 -2.90 -4.92
N LEU A 31 -16.38 -3.07 -5.65
CA LEU A 31 -15.49 -4.23 -5.57
C LEU A 31 -14.15 -3.75 -5.01
N ARG A 32 -13.71 -4.29 -3.87
CA ARG A 32 -12.42 -3.95 -3.25
C ARG A 32 -11.60 -5.22 -3.00
N VAL A 33 -10.31 -5.14 -3.30
CA VAL A 33 -9.34 -6.19 -2.95
C VAL A 33 -9.11 -6.14 -1.44
N THR A 34 -9.09 -7.29 -0.78
CA THR A 34 -8.76 -7.39 0.65
C THR A 34 -7.27 -7.71 0.83
N ASP A 35 -6.71 -7.36 1.98
CA ASP A 35 -5.27 -7.48 2.28
C ASP A 35 -4.77 -8.94 2.33
N LYS A 36 -5.68 -9.89 2.62
CA LYS A 36 -5.41 -11.33 2.73
C LYS A 36 -6.14 -12.17 1.67
N GLY A 37 -5.39 -12.56 0.65
CA GLY A 37 -5.77 -13.63 -0.29
C GLY A 37 -6.78 -13.21 -1.35
N HIS A 38 -7.10 -14.15 -2.24
CA HIS A 38 -7.96 -14.03 -3.43
C HIS A 38 -9.43 -13.66 -3.13
N ASN A 39 -9.69 -13.00 -2.00
CA ASN A 39 -10.98 -12.55 -1.54
C ASN A 39 -11.22 -11.10 -1.92
N PHE A 40 -12.44 -10.83 -2.35
CA PHE A 40 -12.88 -9.48 -2.71
C PHE A 40 -14.11 -9.13 -1.87
N TYR A 41 -14.15 -7.89 -1.39
CA TYR A 41 -15.37 -7.32 -0.85
C TYR A 41 -16.28 -6.88 -2.00
N ILE A 42 -17.54 -7.30 -1.97
CA ILE A 42 -18.62 -6.79 -2.82
C ILE A 42 -19.74 -6.33 -1.90
N GLY A 43 -20.14 -5.07 -2.01
CA GLY A 43 -21.20 -4.49 -1.19
C GLY A 43 -21.41 -3.02 -1.50
N SER A 44 -22.31 -2.36 -0.79
CA SER A 44 -22.54 -0.93 -0.98
C SER A 44 -21.38 -0.10 -0.41
N PRO A 45 -21.08 1.09 -0.99
CA PRO A 45 -20.07 2.00 -0.42
C PRO A 45 -20.36 2.33 1.05
N ILE A 46 -21.63 2.58 1.37
CA ILE A 46 -22.05 3.00 2.71
C ILE A 46 -21.79 1.89 3.76
N GLU A 47 -22.09 0.64 3.43
CA GLU A 47 -21.82 -0.49 4.34
C GLU A 47 -20.32 -0.74 4.49
N PHE A 48 -19.55 -0.53 3.44
CA PHE A 48 -18.10 -0.63 3.51
C PHE A 48 -17.54 0.39 4.50
N ASP A 49 -17.91 1.65 4.37
CA ASP A 49 -17.46 2.72 5.26
C ASP A 49 -17.87 2.45 6.71
N LYS A 50 -19.10 1.97 6.94
CA LYS A 50 -19.55 1.56 8.28
C LYS A 50 -18.70 0.43 8.86
N LYS A 51 -18.34 -0.59 8.06
CA LYS A 51 -17.47 -1.68 8.51
C LYS A 51 -16.07 -1.20 8.83
N VAL A 52 -15.52 -0.30 8.02
CA VAL A 52 -14.21 0.31 8.23
C VAL A 52 -14.21 1.12 9.53
N GLN A 53 -15.20 1.98 9.74
CA GLN A 53 -15.34 2.76 10.97
C GLN A 53 -15.51 1.87 12.20
N LYS A 54 -16.35 0.84 12.11
CA LYS A 54 -16.50 -0.14 13.18
C LYS A 54 -15.19 -0.84 13.51
N PHE A 55 -14.43 -1.28 12.50
CA PHE A 55 -13.13 -1.90 12.72
C PHE A 55 -12.15 -0.96 13.40
N PHE A 56 -12.12 0.32 13.04
CA PHE A 56 -11.30 1.33 13.72
C PHE A 56 -11.76 1.61 15.17
N GLN A 57 -13.06 1.51 15.45
CA GLN A 57 -13.59 1.66 16.81
C GLN A 57 -13.29 0.42 17.68
N ASP A 58 -13.49 -0.77 17.12
CA ASP A 58 -13.31 -2.04 17.82
C ASP A 58 -11.82 -2.35 18.04
N THR A 59 -10.95 -1.89 17.14
CA THR A 59 -9.51 -2.06 17.24
C THR A 59 -8.86 -0.71 17.54
N ASN A 60 -8.34 -0.52 18.76
CA ASN A 60 -7.47 0.61 19.11
C ASN A 60 -6.09 0.50 18.41
N ALA A 61 -6.07 -0.06 17.21
CA ALA A 61 -4.89 -0.43 16.43
C ALA A 61 -4.43 0.71 15.49
N PHE A 62 -5.26 1.74 15.30
CA PHE A 62 -4.98 2.84 14.38
C PHE A 62 -5.23 4.18 15.05
N VAL A 63 -4.31 5.12 14.83
CA VAL A 63 -4.44 6.52 15.23
C VAL A 63 -4.50 7.35 13.97
N ILE A 64 -5.50 8.22 13.87
CA ILE A 64 -5.58 9.21 12.78
C ILE A 64 -4.49 10.25 13.04
N LEU A 65 -3.63 10.46 12.05
CA LEU A 65 -2.65 11.54 12.07
C LEU A 65 -3.25 12.77 11.42
N GLU A 66 -3.07 13.93 12.05
CA GLU A 66 -3.54 15.23 11.52
C GLU A 66 -2.77 15.63 10.26
N GLU A 67 -1.49 15.27 10.19
CA GLU A 67 -0.60 15.58 9.07
C GLU A 67 0.22 14.35 8.70
N ASN A 68 0.73 14.33 7.46
CA ASN A 68 1.62 13.27 7.00
C ASN A 68 3.05 13.52 7.51
N PRO A 69 3.59 12.71 8.44
CA PRO A 69 4.89 12.98 9.05
C PRO A 69 6.07 12.52 8.17
N PHE A 70 5.81 12.09 6.93
CA PHE A 70 6.82 11.47 6.07
C PHE A 70 8.09 12.30 5.91
N ASN A 71 7.97 13.58 5.57
CA ASN A 71 9.13 14.44 5.33
C ASN A 71 9.95 14.64 6.61
N GLU A 72 9.27 14.88 7.74
CA GLU A 72 9.93 15.07 9.03
C GLU A 72 10.69 13.81 9.46
N ILE A 73 10.06 12.64 9.33
CA ILE A 73 10.68 11.35 9.69
C ILE A 73 11.85 11.04 8.75
N LEU A 74 11.68 11.28 7.45
CA LEU A 74 12.73 11.10 6.45
C LEU A 74 13.97 11.94 6.79
N ASP A 75 13.77 13.22 7.11
CA ASP A 75 14.85 14.12 7.48
C ASP A 75 15.55 13.65 8.77
N LYS A 76 14.80 13.21 9.78
CA LYS A 76 15.37 12.63 11.02
C LYS A 76 16.21 11.38 10.74
N VAL A 77 15.74 10.48 9.85
CA VAL A 77 16.49 9.28 9.46
C VAL A 77 17.79 9.65 8.74
N ILE A 78 17.74 10.60 7.80
CA ILE A 78 18.94 11.08 7.09
C ILE A 78 19.92 11.70 8.09
N GLN A 79 19.45 12.54 9.01
CA GLN A 79 20.28 13.15 10.06
C GLN A 79 20.95 12.09 10.94
N LEU A 80 20.21 11.06 11.35
CA LEU A 80 20.76 9.95 12.13
C LEU A 80 21.86 9.22 11.37
N LEU A 81 21.62 8.84 10.11
CA LEU A 81 22.61 8.16 9.27
C LEU A 81 23.87 9.01 9.07
N ASN A 82 23.71 10.31 8.84
CA ASN A 82 24.82 11.26 8.73
C ASN A 82 25.64 11.30 10.03
N SER A 83 24.98 11.36 11.19
CA SER A 83 25.67 11.38 12.48
C SER A 83 26.41 10.07 12.75
N LEU A 84 25.81 8.92 12.44
CA LEU A 84 26.44 7.61 12.66
C LEU A 84 27.67 7.43 11.75
N HIS A 85 27.56 7.82 10.48
CA HIS A 85 28.67 7.76 9.54
C HIS A 85 29.79 8.73 9.94
N GLY A 86 29.46 9.97 10.33
CA GLY A 86 30.43 10.96 10.82
C GLY A 86 31.20 10.51 12.06
N LYS A 87 30.54 9.77 12.96
CA LYS A 87 31.16 9.14 14.15
C LYS A 87 31.86 7.81 13.86
N LYS A 88 31.92 7.36 12.60
CA LYS A 88 32.48 6.06 12.17
C LYS A 88 31.84 4.85 12.88
N LEU A 89 30.59 4.97 13.29
CA LEU A 89 29.82 3.87 13.92
C LEU A 89 29.22 2.92 12.88
N ILE A 90 29.16 3.35 11.62
CA ILE A 90 28.75 2.53 10.47
C ILE A 90 29.75 2.68 9.33
N LEU A 91 29.91 1.62 8.55
CA LEU A 91 30.75 1.59 7.36
C LEU A 91 30.06 2.28 6.19
N ARG A 92 30.86 2.81 5.24
CA ARG A 92 30.35 3.51 4.05
C ARG A 92 29.33 2.70 3.25
N TRP A 93 29.53 1.39 3.12
CA TRP A 93 28.60 0.53 2.40
C TRP A 93 27.26 0.38 3.13
N GLN A 94 27.26 0.37 4.47
CA GLN A 94 26.05 0.31 5.28
C GLN A 94 25.28 1.62 5.15
N TYR A 95 25.97 2.76 5.26
CA TYR A 95 25.40 4.08 5.03
C TYR A 95 24.72 4.18 3.66
N ASN A 96 25.44 3.83 2.59
CA ASN A 96 24.90 3.87 1.23
C ASN A 96 23.68 2.95 1.04
N LYS A 97 23.68 1.78 1.69
CA LYS A 97 22.57 0.81 1.61
C LYS A 97 21.35 1.24 2.41
N MET A 98 21.55 1.94 3.52
CA MET A 98 20.48 2.39 4.42
C MET A 98 19.92 3.77 4.07
N MET A 99 20.64 4.57 3.27
CA MET A 99 20.21 5.90 2.88
C MET A 99 18.89 5.83 2.07
N PRO A 100 17.79 6.43 2.57
CA PRO A 100 16.51 6.40 1.86
C PRO A 100 16.56 7.23 0.57
N ASP A 101 16.01 6.68 -0.51
CA ASP A 101 15.75 7.42 -1.75
C ASP A 101 14.45 8.20 -1.59
N ARG A 102 14.52 9.54 -1.60
CA ARG A 102 13.35 10.41 -1.43
C ARG A 102 12.22 10.13 -2.42
N THR A 103 12.56 9.63 -3.61
CA THR A 103 11.59 9.40 -4.69
C THR A 103 10.93 8.02 -4.62
N LYS A 104 11.50 7.09 -3.84
CA LYS A 104 11.05 5.69 -3.75
C LYS A 104 10.69 5.25 -2.33
N SER A 105 11.01 6.06 -1.32
CA SER A 105 10.74 5.73 0.07
C SER A 105 9.28 6.02 0.42
N GLU A 106 8.69 5.15 1.21
CA GLU A 106 7.36 5.30 1.79
C GLU A 106 7.52 5.33 3.31
N LEU A 107 6.53 5.90 4.01
CA LEU A 107 6.62 6.09 5.46
C LEU A 107 6.87 4.76 6.20
N ALA A 108 6.28 3.65 5.74
CA ALA A 108 6.50 2.33 6.31
C ALA A 108 7.97 1.87 6.24
N HIS A 109 8.70 2.26 5.19
CA HIS A 109 10.12 1.92 5.04
C HIS A 109 11.00 2.61 6.10
N LEU A 110 10.58 3.80 6.56
CA LEU A 110 11.35 4.62 7.50
C LEU A 110 11.24 4.15 8.96
N TYR A 111 10.23 3.35 9.29
CA TYR A 111 10.10 2.77 10.62
C TYR A 111 11.00 1.55 10.85
N PHE A 112 11.74 1.11 9.83
CA PHE A 112 12.60 -0.09 9.88
C PHE A 112 11.89 -1.33 10.45
N ASN A 113 10.56 -1.35 10.36
CA ASN A 113 9.78 -2.47 10.84
C ASN A 113 10.27 -3.70 10.04
N PRO A 114 10.62 -4.80 10.73
CA PRO A 114 10.92 -6.04 10.02
C PRO A 114 9.73 -6.28 9.10
N LYS A 115 10.00 -6.63 7.83
CA LYS A 115 8.92 -7.07 6.94
C LYS A 115 8.13 -8.08 7.76
N THR A 116 6.86 -7.77 8.05
CA THR A 116 5.96 -8.75 8.65
C THR A 116 5.95 -9.90 7.67
N HIS A 117 6.73 -10.93 7.98
CA HIS A 117 6.70 -12.17 7.27
C HIS A 117 5.27 -12.68 7.42
N LYS A 118 4.61 -12.85 6.27
CA LYS A 118 3.31 -13.51 6.21
C LYS A 118 3.45 -14.95 6.65
#